data_AF-A0A967QA29-F1
#
_entry.id   AF-A0A967QA29-F1
#
_cell.length_a   1.000
_cell.length_b   1.000
_cell.length_c   1.000
_cell.angle_alpha   90.00
_cell.angle_beta   90.00
_cell.angle_gamma   90.00
#
_symmetry.space_group_name_H-M   'P 1'
#
loop_
_entity.id
_entity.type
_entity.pdbx_description
1 polymer ?
#
loop_
_entity_poly.entity_id
_entity_poly.type
_entity_poly.pdbx_seq_one_letter_code
_entity_poly.pdbx_strand_id
1 'polypeptide(L)'
;MIRIKTPLLLLAYAAGILGVAPLYPYLQPPVQLLLPVALVGGVFFDRRERYPIGGRVATALTVAVFGYYLLQVSLHNLVDPMANLLALVLAVRLVSEKSGRHLLQIYTLSIFCLAASSLYSLSAVFFLYLVLVILVVA
;
A
#
# COMPACT_ATOMS: atom_id res chain seq x y z
N MET A 1 6.95 26.41 -11.33
CA MET A 1 7.78 25.95 -10.20
C MET A 1 7.42 24.48 -9.95
N ILE A 2 8.32 23.55 -10.28
CA ILE A 2 8.10 22.12 -10.00
C ILE A 2 8.09 21.99 -8.48
N ARG A 3 6.89 21.91 -7.88
CA ARG A 3 6.75 21.66 -6.44
C ARG A 3 7.46 20.33 -6.18
N ILE A 4 8.44 20.33 -5.29
CA ILE A 4 9.19 19.14 -4.81
C ILE A 4 8.25 17.98 -4.39
N LYS A 5 6.97 18.29 -4.15
CA LYS A 5 5.88 17.34 -3.97
C LYS A 5 5.71 16.35 -5.13
N THR A 6 5.82 16.76 -6.39
CA THR A 6 5.55 15.88 -7.55
C THR A 6 6.50 14.68 -7.64
N PRO A 7 7.83 14.83 -7.54
CA PRO A 7 8.73 13.67 -7.54
C PRO A 7 8.52 12.77 -6.33
N LEU A 8 8.28 13.32 -5.13
CA LEU A 8 7.98 12.49 -3.95
C LEU A 8 6.71 11.65 -4.13
N LEU A 9 5.67 12.22 -4.74
CA LEU A 9 4.44 11.49 -5.04
C LEU A 9 4.70 10.35 -6.02
N LEU A 10 5.47 10.62 -7.08
CA LEU A 10 5.80 9.62 -8.09
C LEU A 10 6.61 8.46 -7.48
N LEU A 11 7.56 8.76 -6.61
CA LEU A 11 8.31 7.75 -5.84
C LEU A 11 7.39 6.95 -4.91
N ALA A 12 6.45 7.60 -4.21
CA ALA A 12 5.49 6.90 -3.35
C ALA A 12 4.59 5.93 -4.14
N TYR A 13 4.15 6.32 -5.33
CA TYR A 13 3.41 5.43 -6.23
C TYR A 13 4.27 4.28 -6.76
N ALA A 14 5.50 4.57 -7.18
CA ALA A 14 6.43 3.55 -7.63
C ALA A 14 6.72 2.52 -6.52
N ALA A 15 6.97 2.98 -5.29
CA ALA A 15 7.17 2.12 -4.13
C ALA A 15 5.93 1.25 -3.85
N GLY A 16 4.73 1.85 -3.88
CA GLY A 16 3.48 1.11 -3.69
C GLY A 16 3.28 0.01 -4.73
N ILE A 17 3.54 0.30 -6.01
CA ILE A 17 3.42 -0.68 -7.09
C ILE A 17 4.46 -1.78 -6.92
N LEU A 18 5.73 -1.43 -6.69
CA LEU A 18 6.82 -2.40 -6.54
C LEU A 18 6.63 -3.29 -5.30
N GLY A 19 6.10 -2.75 -4.21
CA GLY A 19 5.84 -3.51 -2.99
C GLY A 19 4.65 -4.47 -3.10
N VAL A 20 3.63 -4.10 -3.87
CA VAL A 20 2.42 -4.91 -4.06
C VAL A 20 2.56 -5.90 -5.22
N ALA A 21 3.35 -5.60 -6.25
CA ALA A 21 3.49 -6.43 -7.44
C ALA A 21 3.74 -7.92 -7.14
N PRO A 22 4.71 -8.31 -6.28
CA PRO A 22 4.93 -9.73 -5.95
C PRO A 22 3.87 -10.29 -5.00
N LEU A 23 3.14 -9.44 -4.27
CA LEU A 23 2.07 -9.86 -3.36
C LEU A 23 0.73 -10.04 -4.09
N TYR A 24 0.52 -9.34 -5.21
CA TYR A 24 -0.74 -9.28 -5.96
C TYR A 24 -1.41 -10.63 -6.25
N PRO A 25 -0.69 -11.68 -6.73
CA PRO A 25 -1.33 -12.96 -7.03
C PRO A 25 -1.87 -13.69 -5.78
N TYR A 26 -1.38 -13.36 -4.59
CA TYR A 26 -1.77 -13.99 -3.31
C TYR A 26 -2.90 -13.24 -2.58
N LEU A 27 -3.30 -12.07 -3.09
CA LEU A 27 -4.34 -11.27 -2.47
C LEU A 27 -5.75 -11.80 -2.78
N GLN A 28 -6.67 -11.58 -1.85
CA GLN A 28 -8.09 -11.90 -2.04
C GLN A 28 -8.70 -11.04 -3.16
N PRO A 29 -9.69 -11.57 -3.91
CA PRO A 29 -10.37 -10.85 -4.99
C PRO A 29 -10.82 -9.41 -4.67
N PRO A 30 -11.44 -9.10 -3.50
CA PRO A 30 -11.80 -7.73 -3.17
C PRO A 30 -10.58 -6.79 -3.07
N VAL A 31 -9.46 -7.27 -2.52
CA VAL A 31 -8.25 -6.46 -2.35
C VAL A 31 -7.54 -6.25 -3.69
N GLN A 32 -7.51 -7.28 -4.55
CA GLN A 32 -6.99 -7.20 -5.90
C GLN A 32 -7.71 -6.15 -6.75
N LEU A 33 -9.02 -5.94 -6.54
CA LEU A 33 -9.79 -4.90 -7.24
C LEU A 33 -9.61 -3.52 -6.60
N LEU A 34 -9.59 -3.44 -5.27
CA LEU A 34 -9.47 -2.17 -4.54
C LEU A 34 -8.11 -1.49 -4.73
N LEU A 35 -7.01 -2.25 -4.80
CA LEU A 35 -5.65 -1.71 -5.00
C LEU A 35 -5.48 -0.88 -6.28
N PRO A 36 -5.79 -1.40 -7.49
CA PRO A 36 -5.67 -0.62 -8.72
C PRO A 36 -6.65 0.57 -8.72
N VAL A 37 -7.85 0.41 -8.18
CA VAL A 37 -8.81 1.52 -8.01
C VAL A 37 -8.23 2.59 -7.08
N ALA A 38 -7.54 2.21 -6.00
CA ALA A 38 -6.89 3.12 -5.08
C ALA A 38 -5.67 3.82 -5.70
N LEU A 39 -4.89 3.12 -6.53
CA LEU A 39 -3.79 3.72 -7.29
C LEU A 39 -4.31 4.78 -8.27
N VAL A 40 -5.29 4.42 -9.11
CA VAL A 40 -5.88 5.34 -10.10
C VAL A 40 -6.59 6.50 -9.41
N GLY A 41 -7.39 6.20 -8.39
CA GLY A 41 -8.10 7.18 -7.58
C GLY A 41 -7.14 8.15 -6.90
N GLY A 42 -6.09 7.63 -6.26
CA GLY A 42 -5.07 8.46 -5.64
C GLY A 42 -4.40 9.44 -6.61
N VAL A 43 -4.02 8.99 -7.81
CA VAL A 43 -3.42 9.85 -8.84
C VAL A 43 -4.41 10.92 -9.30
N PHE A 44 -5.69 10.54 -9.45
CA PHE A 44 -6.75 11.47 -9.84
C PHE A 44 -7.03 12.54 -8.77
N PHE A 45 -7.06 12.16 -7.49
CA PHE A 45 -7.29 13.09 -6.38
C PHE A 45 -6.10 14.00 -6.12
N ASP A 46 -4.87 13.49 -6.29
CA ASP A 46 -3.66 14.33 -6.25
C ASP A 46 -3.66 15.41 -7.33
N ARG A 47 -4.07 15.05 -8.55
CA ARG A 47 -4.16 16.01 -9.67
C ARG A 47 -5.22 17.08 -9.46
N ARG A 48 -6.26 16.80 -8.68
CA ARG A 48 -7.34 17.76 -8.39
C ARG A 48 -7.09 18.59 -7.11
N GLU A 49 -5.97 18.36 -6.39
CA GLU A 49 -5.69 18.92 -5.05
C GLU A 49 -6.87 18.79 -4.06
N ARG A 50 -7.78 17.83 -4.32
CA ARG A 50 -9.00 17.58 -3.55
C ARG A 50 -8.98 16.14 -3.10
N TYR A 51 -8.66 15.94 -1.83
CA TYR A 51 -8.68 14.63 -1.20
C TYR A 51 -10.09 14.37 -0.68
N PRO A 52 -10.85 13.42 -1.27
CA PRO A 52 -12.20 13.11 -0.81
C PRO A 52 -12.19 12.46 0.58
N ILE A 53 -11.06 11.84 0.97
CA ILE A 53 -10.88 11.19 2.26
C ILE A 53 -9.99 12.08 3.13
N GLY A 54 -10.62 12.86 4.02
CA GLY A 54 -9.89 13.58 5.07
C GLY A 54 -9.19 12.61 6.02
N GLY A 55 -8.06 13.04 6.62
CA GLY A 55 -7.22 12.15 7.44
C GLY A 55 -7.94 11.39 8.58
N ARG A 56 -9.06 11.93 9.09
CA ARG A 56 -9.92 11.27 10.08
C ARG A 56 -10.67 10.08 9.50
N VAL A 57 -11.25 10.22 8.30
CA VAL A 57 -11.97 9.14 7.60
C VAL A 57 -11.00 8.03 7.20
N ALA A 58 -9.81 8.37 6.71
CA ALA A 58 -8.77 7.41 6.37
C ALA A 58 -8.35 6.56 7.58
N THR A 59 -8.24 7.20 8.75
CA THR A 59 -7.87 6.53 10.00
C THR A 59 -9.01 5.64 10.48
N ALA A 60 -10.26 6.12 10.47
CA ALA A 60 -11.42 5.31 10.80
C ALA A 60 -11.55 4.08 9.87
N LEU A 61 -11.32 4.25 8.57
CA LEU A 61 -11.32 3.15 7.62
C LEU A 61 -10.20 2.15 7.92
N THR A 62 -8.99 2.63 8.21
CA THR A 62 -7.85 1.78 8.60
C THR A 62 -8.19 0.95 9.84
N VAL A 63 -8.79 1.57 10.86
CA VAL A 63 -9.19 0.90 12.10
C VAL A 63 -10.31 -0.11 11.85
N ALA A 64 -11.29 0.21 11.02
CA ALA A 64 -12.37 -0.71 10.66
C ALA A 64 -11.84 -1.95 9.91
N VAL A 65 -10.96 -1.73 8.93
CA VAL A 65 -10.29 -2.81 8.17
C VAL A 65 -9.45 -3.68 9.10
N PHE A 66 -8.72 -3.05 10.02
CA PHE A 66 -7.95 -3.76 11.02
C PHE A 66 -8.84 -4.65 11.90
N GLY A 67 -9.97 -4.12 12.39
CA GLY A 67 -10.93 -4.89 13.19
C GLY A 67 -11.53 -6.08 12.42
N TYR A 68 -11.89 -5.89 11.15
CA TYR A 68 -12.44 -6.96 10.32
C TYR A 68 -11.45 -8.13 10.12
N TYR A 69 -10.20 -7.82 9.75
CA TYR A 69 -9.19 -8.85 9.54
C TYR A 69 -8.70 -9.49 10.85
N LEU A 70 -8.68 -8.74 11.96
CA LEU A 70 -8.35 -9.29 13.28
C LEU A 70 -9.33 -10.40 13.69
N LEU A 71 -10.62 -10.25 13.36
CA LEU A 71 -11.64 -11.27 13.60
C LEU A 71 -11.46 -12.51 12.70
N GLN A 72 -10.81 -12.37 11.53
CA GLN A 72 -10.49 -13.48 10.63
C GLN A 72 -9.16 -14.16 10.93
N VAL A 73 -8.35 -13.63 11.86
CA VAL A 73 -7.09 -14.25 12.24
C VAL A 73 -7.36 -15.61 12.87
N SER A 74 -6.88 -16.66 12.21
CA SER A 74 -6.84 -18.01 12.73
C SER A 74 -5.38 -18.45 12.83
N LEU A 75 -5.03 -19.20 13.88
CA LEU A 75 -3.68 -19.75 14.05
C LEU A 75 -3.26 -20.68 12.90
N HIS A 76 -4.23 -21.17 12.12
CA HIS A 76 -3.99 -22.03 10.96
C HIS A 76 -3.56 -21.24 9.72
N ASN A 77 -4.14 -20.06 9.48
CA ASN A 77 -3.84 -19.22 8.31
C ASN A 77 -3.68 -17.75 8.74
N LEU A 78 -2.52 -17.42 9.30
CA LEU A 78 -2.19 -16.06 9.74
C LEU A 78 -1.70 -15.17 8.58
N VAL A 79 -1.11 -15.78 7.55
CA VAL A 79 -0.43 -15.06 6.47
C VAL A 79 -1.43 -14.35 5.55
N ASP A 80 -2.54 -15.01 5.19
CA ASP A 80 -3.55 -14.44 4.29
C ASP A 80 -4.23 -13.19 4.87
N PRO A 81 -4.76 -13.20 6.11
CA PRO A 81 -5.41 -12.02 6.69
C PRO A 81 -4.42 -10.84 6.82
N MET A 82 -3.16 -11.12 7.18
CA MET A 82 -2.12 -10.10 7.35
C MET A 82 -1.73 -9.45 6.03
N ALA A 83 -1.49 -10.24 4.99
CA ALA A 83 -1.14 -9.73 3.66
C ALA A 83 -2.26 -8.84 3.09
N ASN A 84 -3.51 -9.29 3.21
CA ASN A 84 -4.67 -8.54 2.74
C ASN A 84 -4.88 -7.25 3.54
N LEU A 85 -4.71 -7.30 4.86
CA LEU A 85 -4.76 -6.12 5.71
C LEU A 85 -3.70 -5.08 5.30
N LEU A 86 -2.44 -5.49 5.11
CA LEU A 86 -1.37 -4.59 4.72
C LEU A 86 -1.66 -3.93 3.37
N ALA A 87 -2.06 -4.71 2.38
CA ALA A 87 -2.42 -4.23 1.05
C ALA A 87 -3.60 -3.25 1.08
N LEU A 88 -4.61 -3.52 1.91
CA LEU A 88 -5.79 -2.67 1.99
C LEU A 88 -5.49 -1.37 2.76
N VAL A 89 -4.69 -1.42 3.83
CA VAL A 89 -4.22 -0.20 4.51
C VAL A 89 -3.36 0.67 3.58
N LEU A 90 -2.51 0.05 2.74
CA LEU A 90 -1.77 0.75 1.70
C LEU A 90 -2.70 1.41 0.69
N ALA A 91 -3.74 0.71 0.22
CA ALA A 91 -4.75 1.24 -0.70
C ALA A 91 -5.45 2.47 -0.11
N VAL A 92 -5.88 2.41 1.16
CA VAL A 92 -6.48 3.57 1.85
C VAL A 92 -5.53 4.76 1.89
N ARG A 93 -4.24 4.51 2.16
CA ARG A 93 -3.23 5.57 2.24
C ARG A 93 -2.92 6.21 0.88
N LEU A 94 -2.97 5.46 -0.21
CA LEU A 94 -2.78 5.99 -1.56
C LEU A 94 -3.88 6.99 -1.99
N VAL A 95 -5.09 6.82 -1.48
CA VAL A 95 -6.28 7.67 -1.78
C VAL A 95 -6.41 8.85 -0.80
N SER A 96 -5.73 8.79 0.34
CA SER A 96 -5.79 9.80 1.40
C SER A 96 -4.88 11.00 1.13
N GLU A 97 -5.02 12.04 1.95
CA GLU A 97 -4.14 13.21 1.92
C GLU A 97 -2.67 12.84 2.13
N LYS A 98 -1.79 13.36 1.26
CA LYS A 98 -0.36 13.02 1.24
C LYS A 98 0.45 14.12 1.93
N SER A 99 0.42 14.09 3.26
CA SER A 99 1.35 14.86 4.11
C SER A 99 2.70 14.13 4.20
N GLY A 100 3.76 14.81 4.66
CA GLY A 100 5.09 14.20 4.82
C GLY A 100 5.07 12.90 5.64
N ARG A 101 4.26 12.85 6.71
CA ARG A 101 4.05 11.64 7.51
C ARG A 101 3.36 10.52 6.73
N HIS A 102 2.38 10.86 5.89
CA HIS A 102 1.65 9.87 5.10
C HIS A 102 2.50 9.27 3.98
N LEU A 103 3.43 10.05 3.42
CA LEU A 103 4.40 9.53 2.45
C LEU A 103 5.32 8.48 3.07
N LEU A 104 5.88 8.76 4.25
CA LEU A 104 6.68 7.78 5.00
C LEU A 104 5.88 6.50 5.29
N GLN A 105 4.60 6.64 5.65
CA GLN A 105 3.72 5.50 5.89
C GLN A 105 3.49 4.65 4.63
N ILE A 106 3.34 5.28 3.45
CA ILE A 106 3.22 4.56 2.17
C ILE A 106 4.50 3.77 1.89
N TYR A 107 5.68 4.36 2.09
CA TYR A 107 6.96 3.67 1.91
C TYR A 107 7.10 2.46 2.85
N THR A 108 6.83 2.64 4.14
CA THR A 108 6.86 1.55 5.13
C THR A 108 5.88 0.43 4.77
N LEU A 109 4.63 0.78 4.42
CA LEU A 109 3.62 -0.21 4.03
C LEU A 109 3.99 -0.94 2.75
N SER A 110 4.64 -0.27 1.80
CA SER A 110 5.13 -0.89 0.56
C SER A 110 6.22 -1.93 0.86
N ILE A 111 7.18 -1.60 1.72
CA ILE A 111 8.21 -2.53 2.19
C ILE A 111 7.59 -3.70 2.95
N PHE A 112 6.58 -3.46 3.79
CA PHE A 112 5.88 -4.54 4.49
C PHE A 112 5.05 -5.42 3.57
N CYS A 113 4.40 -4.89 2.53
CA CYS A 113 3.74 -5.70 1.51
C CYS A 113 4.74 -6.57 0.76
N LEU A 114 5.91 -6.00 0.42
CA LEU A 114 6.99 -6.75 -0.19
C LEU A 114 7.46 -7.87 0.75
N ALA A 115 7.75 -7.55 2.01
CA ALA A 115 8.16 -8.56 3.01
C ALA A 115 7.08 -9.64 3.21
N ALA A 116 5.80 -9.28 3.17
CA ALA A 116 4.71 -10.26 3.23
C ALA A 116 4.74 -11.22 2.02
N SER A 117 5.16 -10.77 0.83
CA SER A 117 5.28 -11.65 -0.34
C SER A 117 6.33 -12.76 -0.16
N SER A 118 7.39 -12.52 0.61
CA SER A 118 8.42 -13.53 0.86
C SER A 118 7.94 -14.65 1.80
N LEU A 119 6.88 -14.42 2.58
CA LEU A 119 6.23 -15.48 3.36
C LEU A 119 5.50 -16.50 2.47
N TYR A 120 5.05 -16.10 1.28
CA TYR A 120 4.39 -17.01 0.32
C TYR A 120 5.39 -17.71 -0.59
N SER A 121 6.34 -16.96 -1.14
CA SER A 121 7.32 -17.49 -2.08
C SER A 121 8.62 -16.72 -2.02
N LEU A 122 9.71 -17.41 -1.69
CA LEU A 122 11.05 -16.86 -1.73
C LEU A 122 11.69 -17.18 -3.09
N SER A 123 11.58 -16.25 -4.03
CA SER A 123 12.15 -16.35 -5.38
C SER A 123 13.24 -15.31 -5.61
N ALA A 124 14.14 -15.53 -6.59
CA ALA A 124 15.15 -14.53 -6.96
C ALA A 124 14.54 -13.20 -7.43
N VAL A 125 13.30 -13.24 -7.92
CA VAL A 125 12.53 -12.07 -8.34
C VAL A 125 12.20 -11.16 -7.15
N PHE A 126 11.98 -11.72 -5.95
CA PHE A 126 11.78 -10.93 -4.72
C PHE A 126 12.96 -10.00 -4.44
N PHE A 127 14.20 -10.49 -4.61
CA PHE A 127 15.39 -9.67 -4.40
C PHE A 127 15.47 -8.49 -5.37
N LEU A 128 15.03 -8.68 -6.62
CA LEU A 128 14.97 -7.60 -7.60
C LEU A 128 13.96 -6.52 -7.17
N TYR A 129 12.76 -6.91 -6.72
CA TYR A 129 11.78 -5.96 -6.18
C TYR A 129 12.28 -5.27 -4.90
N LEU A 130 13.01 -5.97 -4.03
CA LEU A 130 13.61 -5.41 -2.82
C LEU A 130 14.61 -4.31 -3.14
N VAL A 131 15.54 -4.57 -4.06
CA VAL A 131 16.51 -3.56 -4.48
C VAL A 131 15.81 -2.36 -5.11
N LEU A 132 14.82 -2.57 -5.98
CA LEU A 132 14.07 -1.49 -6.61
C LEU A 132 13.29 -0.65 -5.58
N VAL A 133 12.61 -1.27 -4.62
CA VAL A 133 11.89 -0.54 -3.56
C VAL A 133 12.86 0.27 -2.72
N ILE A 134 14.02 -0.30 -2.34
CA ILE A 134 15.03 0.43 -1.56
C ILE A 134 15.56 1.65 -2.34
N LEU A 135 15.85 1.50 -3.64
CA LEU A 135 16.30 2.62 -4.47
C LEU A 135 15.27 3.74 -4.64
N VAL A 136 13.99 3.41 -4.59
CA VAL A 136 12.90 4.39 -4.67
C VAL A 136 12.68 5.13 -3.35
N VAL A 137 13.01 4.49 -2.22
CA VAL A 137 12.82 5.02 -0.87
C VAL A 137 14.04 5.78 -0.34
N ALA A 138 15.25 5.38 -0.73
CA ALA A 138 16.53 5.96 -0.32
C ALA A 138 16.81 7.32 -0.99
#